data_AF-A0A059DLR7-F1
#
_entry.id   AF-A0A059DLR7-F1
#
_cell.length_a   1.000
_cell.length_b   1.000
_cell.length_c   1.000
_cell.angle_alpha   90.00
_cell.angle_beta   90.00
_cell.angle_gamma   90.00
#
_symmetry.space_group_name_H-M   'P 1'
#
loop_
_entity.id
_entity.type
_entity.pdbx_description
1 polymer ?
#
loop_
_entity_poly.entity_id
_entity_poly.type
_entity_poly.pdbx_seq_one_letter_code
_entity_poly.pdbx_strand_id
1 'polypeptide(L)'
;MAHDDDTLHDQAGPAAGTEGKPLTDTERFLRAKEIFESRSYEGEELRMGQVLRRVREVKGLELQDVSTATLLRRDYLMWIERMEVGELPGGGYLTAILGTYAKFLGLPEKDVIAIYTKECGAVQEVKEAAPVPKMGQIAAEKARWPLALASAAALVALAAGAIGVSQFMRPAPEVTESAAIVAVNGARDSLFAESESQRPVPDTLPLELVAVRQGWLEVRGADGTIFRSRVMAAGETYFPRLNAGWTVSARDGGAFEWRVGDIVVSPLGPDGAEMFSVSVDEQLARAAEVSAPAMAANGGSKATR
;
A
#
# COMPACT_ATOMS: atom_id res chain seq x y z
N MET A 1 -62.44 29.53 -48.60
CA MET A 1 -61.40 30.26 -47.85
C MET A 1 -61.61 29.86 -46.40
N ALA A 2 -60.94 28.81 -45.91
CA ALA A 2 -59.54 28.80 -45.46
C ALA A 2 -59.32 29.89 -44.39
N HIS A 3 -58.86 29.65 -43.17
CA HIS A 3 -58.32 28.47 -42.48
C HIS A 3 -58.54 28.73 -40.98
N ASP A 4 -58.92 27.68 -40.23
CA ASP A 4 -58.72 27.61 -38.78
C ASP A 4 -57.22 27.44 -38.50
N ASP A 5 -56.68 28.17 -37.52
CA ASP A 5 -55.33 27.95 -36.98
C ASP A 5 -55.43 27.94 -35.44
N ASP A 6 -55.44 26.73 -34.89
CA ASP A 6 -55.50 26.39 -33.48
C ASP A 6 -54.07 26.26 -32.97
N THR A 7 -53.68 27.14 -32.04
CA THR A 7 -52.34 27.16 -31.44
C THR A 7 -52.39 26.37 -30.13
N LEU A 8 -52.07 25.07 -30.18
CA LEU A 8 -51.65 24.31 -29.01
C LEU A 8 -50.16 24.00 -29.10
N HIS A 9 -49.41 24.57 -28.15
CA HIS A 9 -48.04 24.16 -27.83
C HIS A 9 -48.06 22.74 -27.27
N ASP A 10 -47.56 21.78 -28.04
CA ASP A 10 -47.16 20.47 -27.52
C ASP A 10 -45.66 20.49 -27.21
N GLN A 11 -45.34 20.40 -25.91
CA GLN A 11 -43.99 20.16 -25.43
C GLN A 11 -43.71 18.66 -25.53
N ALA A 12 -43.08 18.22 -26.62
CA ALA A 12 -42.46 16.90 -26.67
C ALA A 12 -41.16 16.92 -25.86
N GLY A 13 -41.20 16.40 -24.63
CA GLY A 13 -40.02 16.03 -23.86
C GLY A 13 -39.20 14.94 -24.58
N PRO A 14 -37.91 14.76 -24.21
CA PRO A 14 -37.03 13.83 -24.91
C PRO A 14 -37.55 12.40 -24.80
N ALA A 15 -37.68 11.76 -25.96
CA ALA A 15 -38.21 10.42 -26.13
C ALA A 15 -37.53 9.42 -25.20
N ALA A 16 -38.33 8.80 -24.35
CA ALA A 16 -37.95 7.65 -23.55
C ALA A 16 -37.54 6.48 -24.45
N GLY A 17 -36.54 5.74 -23.94
CA GLY A 17 -35.86 4.58 -24.51
C GLY A 17 -36.61 3.77 -25.57
N THR A 18 -36.00 3.69 -26.75
CA THR A 18 -36.27 2.59 -27.68
C THR A 18 -35.66 1.33 -27.06
N GLU A 19 -36.47 0.47 -26.44
CA GLU A 19 -36.07 -0.88 -26.01
C GLU A 19 -35.80 -1.75 -27.25
N GLY A 20 -34.61 -1.59 -27.82
CA GLY A 20 -34.07 -2.44 -28.87
C GLY A 20 -33.70 -3.82 -28.30
N LYS A 21 -33.83 -4.86 -29.14
CA LYS A 21 -33.35 -6.21 -28.85
C LYS A 21 -31.93 -6.15 -28.25
N PRO A 22 -31.64 -6.90 -27.16
CA PRO A 22 -30.32 -6.87 -26.55
C PRO A 22 -29.25 -7.21 -27.58
N LEU A 23 -28.21 -6.39 -27.64
CA LEU A 23 -27.09 -6.56 -28.56
C LEU A 23 -26.46 -7.94 -28.39
N THR A 24 -26.01 -8.55 -29.48
CA THR A 24 -25.16 -9.73 -29.46
C THR A 24 -23.75 -9.39 -28.97
N ASP A 25 -22.96 -10.38 -28.54
CA ASP A 25 -21.57 -10.15 -28.11
C ASP A 25 -20.70 -9.53 -29.21
N THR A 26 -20.91 -9.94 -30.45
CA THR A 26 -20.21 -9.39 -31.62
C THR A 26 -20.58 -7.92 -31.83
N GLU A 27 -21.85 -7.56 -31.72
CA GLU A 27 -22.30 -6.16 -31.85
C GLU A 27 -21.77 -5.31 -30.70
N ARG A 28 -21.76 -5.82 -29.46
CA ARG A 28 -21.13 -5.14 -28.31
C ARG A 28 -19.65 -4.88 -28.55
N PHE A 29 -18.94 -5.86 -29.09
CA PHE A 29 -17.51 -5.73 -29.41
C PHE A 29 -17.26 -4.68 -30.50
N LEU A 30 -18.02 -4.73 -31.60
CA LEU A 30 -17.90 -3.76 -32.69
C LEU A 30 -18.23 -2.34 -32.23
N ARG A 31 -19.29 -2.19 -31.44
CA ARG A 31 -19.69 -0.89 -30.89
C ARG A 31 -18.65 -0.34 -29.91
N ALA A 32 -18.08 -1.19 -29.06
CA ALA A 32 -16.97 -0.80 -28.18
C ALA A 32 -15.75 -0.30 -28.98
N LYS A 33 -15.40 -0.99 -30.08
CA LYS A 33 -14.29 -0.59 -30.95
C LYS A 33 -14.57 0.75 -31.64
N GLU A 34 -15.78 0.95 -32.17
CA GLU A 34 -16.21 2.19 -32.81
C GLU A 34 -16.13 3.39 -31.85
N ILE A 35 -16.58 3.24 -30.61
CA ILE A 35 -16.51 4.29 -29.58
C ILE A 35 -15.05 4.66 -29.29
N PHE A 36 -14.17 3.66 -29.21
CA PHE A 36 -12.75 3.89 -28.98
C PHE A 36 -12.08 4.63 -30.13
N GLU A 37 -12.30 4.19 -31.38
CA GLU A 37 -11.70 4.78 -32.59
C GLU A 37 -12.25 6.18 -32.88
N SER A 38 -13.56 6.36 -32.80
CA SER A 38 -14.21 7.64 -33.10
C SER A 38 -14.10 8.67 -31.98
N ARG A 39 -13.81 8.23 -30.74
CA ARG A 39 -13.84 9.08 -29.54
C ARG A 39 -15.18 9.77 -29.33
N SER A 40 -16.27 9.16 -29.83
CA SER A 40 -17.59 9.77 -29.80
C SER A 40 -18.67 8.76 -29.39
N TYR A 41 -19.73 9.26 -28.78
CA TYR A 41 -20.92 8.48 -28.46
C TYR A 41 -22.15 9.39 -28.54
N GLU A 42 -23.16 8.99 -29.31
CA GLU A 42 -24.41 9.77 -29.48
C GLU A 42 -24.20 11.23 -29.92
N GLY A 43 -23.12 11.51 -30.64
CA GLY A 43 -22.79 12.85 -31.14
C GLY A 43 -21.96 13.70 -30.17
N GLU A 44 -21.65 13.20 -28.97
CA GLU A 44 -20.76 13.86 -28.02
C GLU A 44 -19.31 13.39 -28.21
N GLU A 45 -18.36 14.33 -28.25
CA GLU A 45 -16.92 14.01 -28.17
C GLU A 45 -16.54 13.64 -26.73
N LEU A 46 -15.77 12.56 -26.59
CA LEU A 46 -15.43 11.97 -25.30
C LEU A 46 -13.95 12.08 -24.99
N ARG A 47 -13.64 12.41 -23.73
CA ARG A 47 -12.32 12.19 -23.13
C ARG A 47 -12.10 10.71 -22.82
N MET A 48 -10.86 10.32 -22.53
CA MET A 48 -10.47 8.91 -22.47
C MET A 48 -11.13 8.17 -21.32
N GLY A 49 -11.31 8.82 -20.17
CA GLY A 49 -12.12 8.28 -19.07
C GLY A 49 -13.56 8.00 -19.48
N GLN A 50 -14.19 8.92 -20.22
CA GLN A 50 -15.55 8.74 -20.73
C GLN A 50 -15.62 7.62 -21.77
N VAL A 51 -14.62 7.50 -22.66
CA VAL A 51 -14.52 6.38 -23.60
C VAL A 51 -14.44 5.04 -22.88
N LEU A 52 -13.58 4.91 -21.87
CA LEU A 52 -13.47 3.69 -21.06
C LEU A 52 -14.80 3.32 -20.40
N ARG A 53 -15.50 4.32 -19.85
CA ARG A 53 -16.84 4.16 -19.29
C ARG A 53 -17.85 3.65 -20.31
N ARG A 54 -17.95 4.29 -21.48
CA ARG A 54 -18.91 3.89 -22.52
C ARG A 54 -18.63 2.51 -23.07
N VAL A 55 -17.35 2.17 -23.28
CA VAL A 55 -16.95 0.81 -23.69
C VAL A 55 -17.36 -0.23 -22.65
N ARG A 56 -17.17 0.07 -21.35
CA ARG A 56 -17.62 -0.80 -20.26
C ARG A 56 -19.14 -0.97 -20.26
N GLU A 57 -19.89 0.12 -20.34
CA GLU A 57 -21.36 0.12 -20.34
C GLU A 57 -21.95 -0.64 -21.54
N VAL A 58 -21.40 -0.46 -22.75
CA VAL A 58 -21.82 -1.21 -23.95
C VAL A 58 -21.58 -2.71 -23.80
N LYS A 59 -20.53 -3.11 -23.06
CA LYS A 59 -20.26 -4.51 -22.72
C LYS A 59 -21.18 -5.05 -21.62
N GLY A 60 -22.06 -4.22 -21.05
CA GLY A 60 -22.98 -4.62 -19.97
C GLY A 60 -22.27 -4.86 -18.64
N LEU A 61 -21.13 -4.21 -18.41
CA LEU A 61 -20.30 -4.41 -17.23
C LEU A 61 -20.51 -3.27 -16.22
N GLU A 62 -20.64 -3.60 -14.95
CA GLU A 62 -20.56 -2.65 -13.85
C GLU A 62 -19.11 -2.44 -13.40
N LEU A 63 -18.85 -1.34 -12.68
CA LEU A 63 -17.53 -1.12 -12.07
C LEU A 63 -17.16 -2.24 -11.10
N GLN A 64 -18.17 -2.85 -10.44
CA GLN A 64 -17.98 -3.97 -9.52
C GLN A 64 -17.50 -5.23 -10.24
N ASP A 65 -18.01 -5.50 -11.44
CA ASP A 65 -17.60 -6.64 -12.27
C ASP A 65 -16.13 -6.51 -12.68
N VAL A 66 -15.75 -5.33 -13.16
CA VAL A 66 -14.36 -5.03 -13.52
C VAL A 66 -13.46 -5.14 -12.30
N SER A 67 -13.87 -4.56 -11.17
CA SER A 67 -13.11 -4.61 -9.92
C SER A 67 -12.84 -6.03 -9.46
N THR A 68 -13.87 -6.89 -9.50
CA THR A 68 -13.77 -8.31 -9.13
C THR A 68 -12.86 -9.08 -10.08
N ALA A 69 -12.97 -8.85 -11.39
CA ALA A 69 -12.20 -9.58 -12.39
C ALA A 69 -10.73 -9.14 -12.48
N THR A 70 -10.43 -7.87 -12.18
CA THR A 70 -9.09 -7.29 -12.34
C THR A 70 -8.35 -7.05 -11.02
N LEU A 71 -9.03 -7.20 -9.88
CA LEU A 71 -8.54 -6.83 -8.55
C LEU A 71 -8.20 -5.33 -8.40
N LEU A 72 -8.62 -4.49 -9.34
CA LEU A 72 -8.53 -3.05 -9.22
C LEU A 72 -9.63 -2.56 -8.27
N ARG A 73 -9.31 -1.62 -7.38
CA ARG A 73 -10.31 -1.02 -6.50
C ARG A 73 -11.36 -0.27 -7.34
N ARG A 74 -12.65 -0.52 -7.07
CA ARG A 74 -13.78 0.13 -7.74
C ARG A 74 -13.65 1.66 -7.81
N ASP A 75 -13.18 2.28 -6.74
CA ASP A 75 -13.01 3.75 -6.69
C ASP A 75 -11.95 4.25 -7.67
N TYR A 76 -10.88 3.47 -7.93
CA TYR A 76 -9.85 3.84 -8.90
C TYR A 76 -10.41 3.83 -10.33
N LEU A 77 -11.23 2.83 -10.66
CA LEU A 77 -11.91 2.76 -11.95
C LEU A 77 -12.87 3.94 -12.13
N MET A 78 -13.63 4.29 -11.07
CA MET A 78 -14.51 5.46 -11.07
C MET A 78 -13.74 6.77 -11.30
N TRP A 79 -12.63 7.00 -10.59
CA TRP A 79 -11.81 8.21 -10.77
C TRP A 79 -11.18 8.27 -12.16
N ILE A 80 -10.75 7.12 -12.71
CA ILE A 80 -10.26 7.04 -14.09
C ILE A 80 -11.36 7.43 -15.08
N GLU A 81 -12.56 6.90 -14.94
CA GLU A 81 -13.69 7.24 -15.82
C GLU A 81 -14.08 8.73 -15.76
N ARG A 82 -13.86 9.36 -14.60
CA ARG A 82 -14.13 10.79 -14.36
C ARG A 82 -12.98 11.72 -14.69
N MET A 83 -11.82 11.20 -15.11
CA MET A 83 -10.59 11.96 -15.32
C MET A 83 -10.04 12.62 -14.03
N GLU A 84 -10.33 12.06 -12.86
CA GLU A 84 -9.96 12.56 -11.52
C GLU A 84 -8.65 11.91 -11.02
N VAL A 85 -7.53 12.17 -11.69
CA VAL A 85 -6.25 11.50 -11.37
C VAL A 85 -5.62 11.91 -10.03
N GLY A 86 -6.02 13.03 -9.45
CA GLY A 86 -5.48 13.53 -8.17
C GLY A 86 -5.79 12.65 -6.96
N GLU A 87 -6.86 11.85 -7.04
CA GLU A 87 -7.28 10.93 -5.99
C GLU A 87 -6.58 9.57 -6.08
N LEU A 88 -5.92 9.28 -7.20
CA LEU A 88 -5.18 8.04 -7.37
C LEU A 88 -3.88 8.05 -6.55
N PRO A 89 -3.41 6.88 -6.08
CA PRO A 89 -2.09 6.77 -5.48
C PRO A 89 -1.00 7.32 -6.41
N GLY A 90 -0.17 8.23 -5.90
CA GLY A 90 0.96 8.78 -6.65
C GLY A 90 2.00 7.71 -7.03
N GLY A 91 2.81 7.99 -8.07
CA GLY A 91 3.95 7.17 -8.47
C GLY A 91 3.60 5.97 -9.35
N GLY A 92 3.56 6.15 -10.68
CA GLY A 92 3.52 5.05 -11.67
C GLY A 92 2.26 4.17 -11.70
N TYR A 93 1.38 4.24 -10.70
CA TYR A 93 0.17 3.41 -10.62
C TYR A 93 -0.84 3.70 -11.72
N LEU A 94 -0.97 4.95 -12.16
CA LEU A 94 -1.93 5.32 -13.21
C LEU A 94 -1.75 4.51 -14.50
N THR A 95 -0.51 4.36 -14.97
CA THR A 95 -0.23 3.62 -16.22
C THR A 95 -0.52 2.13 -16.07
N ALA A 96 -0.22 1.54 -14.90
CA ALA A 96 -0.51 0.14 -14.61
C ALA A 96 -2.03 -0.14 -14.51
N ILE A 97 -2.78 0.75 -13.85
CA ILE A 97 -4.23 0.64 -13.72
C ILE A 97 -4.89 0.82 -15.09
N LEU A 98 -4.48 1.83 -15.86
CA LEU A 98 -4.97 2.06 -17.23
C LEU A 98 -4.67 0.87 -18.15
N GLY A 99 -3.47 0.31 -18.10
CA GLY A 99 -3.10 -0.87 -18.89
C GLY A 99 -3.96 -2.08 -18.54
N THR A 100 -4.12 -2.37 -17.24
CA THR A 100 -4.98 -3.47 -16.77
C THR A 100 -6.42 -3.29 -17.20
N TYR A 101 -6.96 -2.07 -17.07
CA TYR A 101 -8.34 -1.79 -17.41
C TYR A 101 -8.60 -1.82 -18.93
N ALA A 102 -7.71 -1.23 -19.73
CA ALA A 102 -7.76 -1.29 -21.19
C ALA A 102 -7.71 -2.74 -21.69
N LYS A 103 -6.79 -3.54 -21.14
CA LYS A 103 -6.66 -4.97 -21.45
C LYS A 103 -7.95 -5.72 -21.15
N PHE A 104 -8.56 -5.48 -19.99
CA PHE A 104 -9.82 -6.09 -19.60
C PHE A 104 -10.96 -5.76 -20.57
N LEU A 105 -11.02 -4.50 -21.04
CA LEU A 105 -12.00 -4.06 -22.04
C LEU A 105 -11.69 -4.55 -23.46
N GLY A 106 -10.51 -5.12 -23.72
CA GLY A 106 -10.06 -5.51 -25.05
C GLY A 106 -9.64 -4.32 -25.93
N LEU A 107 -9.17 -3.24 -25.32
CA LEU A 107 -8.69 -2.03 -25.98
C LEU A 107 -7.16 -2.03 -26.08
N PRO A 108 -6.56 -1.31 -27.05
CA PRO A 108 -5.12 -1.21 -27.18
C PRO A 108 -4.52 -0.40 -26.02
N GLU A 109 -3.89 -1.11 -25.08
CA GLU A 109 -3.36 -0.55 -23.82
C GLU A 109 -2.45 0.67 -24.03
N LYS A 110 -1.53 0.59 -25.00
CA LYS A 110 -0.56 1.65 -25.29
C LYS A 110 -1.25 2.96 -25.70
N ASP A 111 -2.27 2.86 -26.54
CA ASP A 111 -2.99 4.03 -27.06
C ASP A 111 -3.87 4.64 -25.97
N VAL A 112 -4.54 3.80 -25.18
CA VAL A 112 -5.32 4.25 -24.00
C VAL A 112 -4.42 5.04 -23.05
N ILE A 113 -3.26 4.48 -22.66
CA ILE A 113 -2.33 5.13 -21.74
C ILE A 113 -1.83 6.45 -22.32
N ALA A 114 -1.39 6.45 -23.59
CA ALA A 114 -0.83 7.64 -24.23
C ALA A 114 -1.84 8.79 -24.32
N ILE A 115 -3.06 8.51 -24.79
CA ILE A 115 -4.10 9.52 -24.96
C ILE A 115 -4.60 10.00 -23.59
N TYR A 116 -4.89 9.08 -22.66
CA TYR A 116 -5.37 9.45 -21.31
C TYR A 116 -4.38 10.37 -20.60
N THR A 117 -3.10 10.01 -20.59
CA THR A 117 -2.04 10.78 -19.92
C THR A 117 -1.87 12.17 -20.55
N LYS A 118 -1.93 12.24 -21.88
CA LYS A 118 -1.92 13.50 -22.63
C LYS A 118 -3.10 14.39 -22.24
N GLU A 119 -4.30 13.83 -22.14
CA GLU A 119 -5.51 14.56 -21.78
C GLU A 119 -5.50 15.06 -20.34
N CYS A 120 -4.90 14.32 -19.40
CA CYS A 120 -4.76 14.76 -18.00
C CYS A 120 -3.71 15.88 -17.81
N GLY A 121 -2.98 16.30 -18.85
CA GLY A 121 -1.90 17.28 -18.74
C GLY A 121 -0.69 16.77 -17.94
N ALA A 122 -0.64 15.46 -17.65
CA ALA A 122 0.28 14.86 -16.70
C ALA A 122 1.36 14.04 -17.42
N VAL A 123 2.28 14.71 -18.10
CA VAL A 123 3.63 14.17 -18.28
C VAL A 123 4.56 14.95 -17.35
N GLN A 124 4.41 14.73 -16.04
CA GLN A 124 5.63 14.53 -15.25
C GLN A 124 5.97 13.05 -15.40
N GLU A 125 6.61 12.73 -16.52
CA GLU A 125 7.57 11.63 -16.54
C GLU A 125 8.54 11.95 -15.41
N VAL A 126 8.34 11.33 -14.23
CA VAL A 126 9.47 11.05 -13.36
C VAL A 126 10.28 10.02 -14.11
N LYS A 127 11.09 10.53 -15.04
CA LYS A 127 12.19 9.82 -15.67
C LYS A 127 13.31 9.74 -14.63
N GLU A 128 13.03 9.02 -13.56
CA GLU A 128 14.00 8.52 -12.60
C GLU A 128 13.50 7.17 -12.07
N ALA A 129 13.14 6.29 -13.00
CA ALA A 129 13.40 4.89 -12.76
C ALA A 129 14.92 4.76 -12.70
N ALA A 130 15.48 4.69 -11.49
CA ALA A 130 16.78 4.06 -11.29
C ALA A 130 16.80 2.78 -12.14
N PRO A 131 17.85 2.51 -12.92
CA PRO A 131 17.83 1.44 -13.90
C PRO A 131 17.57 0.14 -13.16
N VAL A 132 16.39 -0.45 -13.36
CA VAL A 132 16.12 -1.82 -12.94
C VAL A 132 17.13 -2.66 -13.72
N PRO A 133 18.14 -3.27 -13.06
CA PRO A 133 19.08 -4.10 -13.78
C PRO A 133 18.29 -5.26 -14.37
N LYS A 134 18.32 -5.40 -15.69
CA LYS A 134 17.72 -6.54 -16.38
C LYS A 134 18.40 -7.80 -15.84
N MET A 135 17.62 -8.67 -15.20
CA MET A 135 18.07 -9.99 -14.76
C MET A 135 18.61 -10.74 -15.98
N GLY A 136 19.93 -10.91 -16.07
CA GLY A 136 20.55 -11.63 -17.19
C GLY A 136 21.94 -11.18 -17.65
N GLN A 137 22.52 -10.09 -17.11
CA GLN A 137 23.90 -9.70 -17.44
C GLN A 137 24.70 -9.30 -16.19
N ILE A 138 24.84 -10.23 -15.25
CA ILE A 138 25.96 -10.16 -14.30
C ILE A 138 27.12 -10.87 -15.00
N ALA A 139 28.05 -10.10 -15.58
CA ALA A 139 29.32 -10.66 -16.02
C ALA A 139 29.99 -11.31 -14.80
N ALA A 140 30.34 -12.60 -14.90
CA ALA A 140 30.99 -13.33 -13.83
C ALA A 140 32.34 -12.67 -13.51
N GLU A 141 32.39 -11.96 -12.37
CA GLU A 141 33.61 -11.33 -11.88
C GLU A 141 34.61 -12.43 -11.50
N LYS A 142 35.85 -12.34 -12.01
CA LYS A 142 36.89 -13.36 -11.80
C LYS A 142 37.18 -13.51 -10.30
N ALA A 143 36.90 -14.70 -9.78
CA ALA A 143 37.11 -15.07 -8.39
C ALA A 143 38.55 -14.79 -7.90
N ARG A 144 38.68 -13.99 -6.84
CA ARG A 144 39.95 -13.65 -6.17
C ARG A 144 40.40 -14.77 -5.23
N TRP A 145 40.50 -15.98 -5.75
CA TRP A 145 40.92 -17.17 -5.02
C TRP A 145 42.26 -17.06 -4.25
N PRO A 146 43.29 -16.26 -4.64
CA PRO A 146 44.48 -16.12 -3.80
C PRO A 146 44.20 -15.46 -2.43
N LEU A 147 43.16 -14.61 -2.34
CA LEU A 147 42.83 -13.96 -1.08
C LEU A 147 42.08 -14.88 -0.12
N ALA A 148 41.31 -15.83 -0.65
CA ALA A 148 40.64 -16.87 0.14
C ALA A 148 41.64 -17.86 0.77
N LEU A 149 42.77 -18.14 0.08
CA LEU A 149 43.85 -18.95 0.66
C LEU A 149 44.58 -18.23 1.80
N ALA A 150 44.80 -16.92 1.68
CA ALA A 150 45.45 -16.13 2.73
C ALA A 150 44.61 -16.10 4.04
N SER A 151 43.28 -16.01 3.94
CA SER A 151 42.40 -16.06 5.11
C SER A 151 42.39 -17.43 5.81
N ALA A 152 42.53 -18.53 5.05
CA ALA A 152 42.58 -19.87 5.64
C ALA A 152 43.89 -20.11 6.42
N ALA A 153 45.03 -19.62 5.91
CA ALA A 153 46.31 -19.73 6.60
C ALA A 153 46.35 -18.92 7.91
N ALA A 154 45.72 -17.74 7.94
CA ALA A 154 45.62 -16.92 9.15
C ALA A 154 44.80 -17.58 10.26
N LEU A 155 43.72 -18.29 9.90
CA LEU A 155 42.89 -19.02 10.88
C LEU A 155 43.63 -20.22 11.51
N VAL A 156 44.46 -20.92 10.73
CA VAL A 156 45.27 -22.04 11.25
C VAL A 156 46.36 -21.56 12.21
N ALA A 157 46.99 -20.41 11.92
CA ALA A 157 48.00 -19.83 12.80
C ALA A 157 47.42 -19.38 14.16
N LEU A 158 46.21 -18.81 14.16
CA LEU A 158 45.50 -18.43 15.39
C LEU A 158 45.10 -19.66 16.23
N ALA A 159 44.65 -20.74 15.60
CA ALA A 159 44.29 -21.97 16.28
C ALA A 159 45.50 -22.65 16.94
N ALA A 160 46.67 -22.65 16.31
CA ALA A 160 47.91 -23.21 16.87
C ALA A 160 48.42 -22.40 18.08
N GLY A 161 48.26 -21.07 18.08
CA GLY A 161 48.62 -20.20 19.20
C GLY A 161 47.76 -20.42 20.46
N ALA A 162 46.46 -20.69 20.29
CA ALA A 162 45.53 -20.90 21.41
C ALA A 162 45.81 -22.20 22.20
N ILE A 163 46.28 -23.25 21.52
CA ILE A 163 46.59 -24.56 22.14
C ILE A 163 47.90 -24.51 22.95
N GLY A 164 48.85 -23.65 22.57
CA GLY A 164 50.12 -23.48 23.29
C GLY A 164 49.98 -22.84 24.67
N VAL A 165 49.00 -21.94 24.86
CA VAL A 165 48.77 -21.23 26.12
C VAL A 165 48.00 -22.08 27.14
N SER A 166 47.17 -23.03 26.68
CA SER A 166 46.29 -23.82 27.56
C SER A 166 47.01 -24.94 28.33
N GLN A 167 48.28 -25.22 28.06
CA GLN A 167 49.07 -26.25 28.76
C GLN A 167 49.92 -25.71 29.91
N PHE A 168 50.03 -24.37 30.08
CA PHE A 168 50.98 -23.77 31.03
C PHE A 168 50.35 -23.11 32.27
N MET A 169 49.03 -23.00 32.38
CA MET A 169 48.34 -22.47 33.57
C MET A 169 47.30 -23.46 34.07
N ARG A 170 47.68 -24.24 35.09
CA ARG A 170 46.73 -24.94 35.96
C ARG A 170 46.65 -24.22 37.31
N PRO A 171 45.50 -23.64 37.69
CA PRO A 171 45.12 -23.52 39.07
C PRO A 171 44.29 -24.74 39.51
N ALA A 172 44.48 -25.16 40.76
CA ALA A 172 43.77 -26.25 41.43
C ALA A 172 42.31 -25.87 41.76
N PRO A 173 41.42 -26.83 42.12
CA PRO A 173 39.98 -26.60 42.21
C PRO A 173 39.58 -26.05 43.58
N GLU A 174 38.61 -25.13 43.58
CA GLU A 174 37.83 -24.79 44.77
C GLU A 174 36.35 -25.00 44.47
N VAL A 175 35.73 -25.86 45.27
CA VAL A 175 34.32 -26.26 45.20
C VAL A 175 33.53 -25.31 46.06
N THR A 176 32.42 -24.75 45.55
CA THR A 176 31.28 -24.41 46.41
C THR A 176 29.97 -24.50 45.63
N GLU A 177 29.11 -25.40 46.09
CA GLU A 177 27.70 -25.52 45.73
C GLU A 177 26.90 -24.32 46.27
N SER A 178 25.91 -23.84 45.50
CA SER A 178 24.53 -23.75 46.01
C SER A 178 23.59 -23.35 44.88
N ALA A 179 22.67 -24.25 44.56
CA ALA A 179 21.54 -24.00 43.68
C ALA A 179 20.40 -23.38 44.50
N ALA A 180 19.88 -22.24 44.05
CA ALA A 180 18.53 -21.79 44.38
C ALA A 180 17.75 -21.65 43.08
N ILE A 181 17.00 -22.69 42.76
CA ILE A 181 15.91 -22.66 41.79
C ILE A 181 14.73 -22.00 42.50
N VAL A 182 14.30 -20.82 42.04
CA VAL A 182 12.96 -20.31 42.34
C VAL A 182 12.10 -20.59 41.12
N ALA A 183 11.40 -21.73 41.17
CA ALA A 183 10.23 -21.96 40.36
C ALA A 183 9.05 -21.25 41.03
N VAL A 184 8.33 -20.40 40.30
CA VAL A 184 6.94 -20.08 40.62
C VAL A 184 6.08 -20.78 39.58
N ASN A 185 5.44 -21.87 40.03
CA ASN A 185 4.41 -22.57 39.30
C ASN A 185 3.21 -21.65 39.04
N GLY A 186 2.59 -21.87 37.88
CA GLY A 186 1.43 -21.14 37.43
C GLY A 186 0.13 -21.43 38.17
N ALA A 187 -0.88 -20.74 37.67
CA ALA A 187 -2.30 -21.05 37.70
C ALA A 187 -2.93 -21.26 39.08
N ARG A 188 -3.56 -20.20 39.58
CA ARG A 188 -5.02 -20.10 39.77
C ARG A 188 -5.34 -18.78 40.44
N ASP A 189 -5.98 -17.88 39.69
CA ASP A 189 -7.11 -17.06 40.11
C ASP A 189 -7.25 -15.88 39.14
N SER A 190 -8.19 -16.01 38.21
CA SER A 190 -8.91 -14.90 37.55
C SER A 190 -10.03 -15.51 36.70
N LEU A 191 -10.96 -16.20 37.36
CA LEU A 191 -12.29 -16.44 36.81
C LEU A 191 -13.15 -15.31 37.37
N PHE A 192 -13.51 -14.36 36.50
CA PHE A 192 -14.41 -13.21 36.69
C PHE A 192 -13.82 -11.94 37.36
N ALA A 193 -13.30 -11.03 36.52
CA ALA A 193 -13.29 -9.54 36.60
C ALA A 193 -12.06 -9.06 35.81
N GLU A 194 -12.09 -8.19 34.80
CA GLU A 194 -13.10 -7.30 34.25
C GLU A 194 -13.09 -7.45 32.72
N SER A 195 -14.28 -7.45 32.13
CA SER A 195 -14.43 -7.14 30.72
C SER A 195 -13.99 -5.68 30.55
N GLU A 196 -12.72 -5.45 30.21
CA GLU A 196 -12.27 -4.13 29.76
C GLU A 196 -13.14 -3.74 28.58
N SER A 197 -13.97 -2.74 28.83
CA SER A 197 -14.87 -2.15 27.88
C SER A 197 -14.02 -1.63 26.72
N GLN A 198 -14.07 -2.32 25.57
CA GLN A 198 -13.56 -1.81 24.30
C GLN A 198 -14.18 -0.43 24.06
N ARG A 199 -13.47 0.63 24.45
CA ARG A 199 -13.78 1.95 23.92
C ARG A 199 -13.46 1.88 22.43
N PRO A 200 -14.40 2.23 21.55
CA PRO A 200 -14.10 2.35 20.13
C PRO A 200 -12.93 3.33 20.00
N VAL A 201 -11.82 2.84 19.46
CA VAL A 201 -10.75 3.69 18.96
C VAL A 201 -11.40 4.66 17.97
N PRO A 202 -11.20 5.98 18.11
CA PRO A 202 -11.68 6.93 17.10
C PRO A 202 -11.16 6.54 15.71
N ASP A 203 -12.06 6.40 14.73
CA ASP A 203 -11.75 6.07 13.32
C ASP A 203 -10.86 7.12 12.61
N THR A 204 -10.43 8.16 13.33
CA THR A 204 -9.71 9.33 12.80
C THR A 204 -8.41 9.62 13.54
N LEU A 205 -7.83 8.66 14.28
CA LEU A 205 -6.50 8.82 14.87
C LEU A 205 -5.43 8.82 13.76
N PRO A 206 -4.68 9.91 13.52
CA PRO A 206 -3.65 9.96 12.50
C PRO A 206 -2.38 9.24 12.99
N LEU A 207 -2.47 7.93 13.19
CA LEU A 207 -1.31 7.11 13.56
C LEU A 207 -0.33 7.06 12.40
N GLU A 208 0.91 7.43 12.68
CA GLU A 208 1.99 7.48 11.72
C GLU A 208 3.24 6.77 12.25
N LEU A 209 4.09 6.32 11.35
CA LEU A 209 5.40 5.77 11.64
C LEU A 209 6.48 6.72 11.12
N VAL A 210 7.30 7.25 12.01
CA VAL A 210 8.36 8.20 11.66
C VAL A 210 9.72 7.52 11.78
N ALA A 211 10.52 7.64 10.74
CA ALA A 211 11.91 7.20 10.77
C ALA A 211 12.74 8.23 11.55
N VAL A 212 13.19 7.91 12.76
CA VAL A 212 14.09 8.80 13.53
C VAL A 212 15.54 8.69 13.06
N ARG A 213 15.88 7.59 12.39
CA ARG A 213 17.15 7.36 11.71
C ARG A 213 16.90 6.68 10.37
N GLN A 214 17.93 6.61 9.52
CA GLN A 214 17.82 5.85 8.29
C GLN A 214 17.60 4.36 8.61
N GLY A 215 16.53 3.77 8.08
CA GLY A 215 16.16 2.38 8.37
C GLY A 215 15.40 1.76 7.21
N TRP A 216 15.52 0.44 7.03
CA TRP A 216 14.65 -0.28 6.09
C TRP A 216 13.30 -0.57 6.74
N LEU A 217 12.23 -0.21 6.03
CA LEU A 217 10.85 -0.45 6.42
C LEU A 217 10.14 -1.27 5.36
N GLU A 218 9.44 -2.31 5.80
CA GLU A 218 8.48 -3.05 5.00
C GLU A 218 7.10 -3.07 5.65
N VAL A 219 6.08 -2.83 4.83
CA VAL A 219 4.69 -2.79 5.25
C VAL A 219 3.89 -3.73 4.37
N ARG A 220 3.16 -4.62 5.02
CA ARG A 220 2.36 -5.66 4.37
C ARG A 220 0.89 -5.53 4.75
N GLY A 221 0.02 -5.86 3.80
CA GLY A 221 -1.41 -6.04 4.09
C GLY A 221 -1.70 -7.32 4.84
N ALA A 222 -2.94 -7.49 5.27
CA ALA A 222 -3.41 -8.71 5.93
C ALA A 222 -3.28 -9.98 5.05
N ASP A 223 -3.24 -9.81 3.73
CA ASP A 223 -3.03 -10.85 2.73
C ASP A 223 -1.54 -11.13 2.44
N GLY A 224 -0.63 -10.42 3.10
CA GLY A 224 0.83 -10.52 2.90
C GLY A 224 1.37 -9.69 1.73
N THR A 225 0.51 -9.01 0.97
CA THR A 225 0.91 -8.11 -0.13
C THR A 225 1.80 -6.99 0.40
N ILE A 226 2.95 -6.75 -0.21
CA ILE A 226 3.89 -5.69 0.17
C ILE A 226 3.41 -4.35 -0.40
N PHE A 227 3.01 -3.41 0.46
CA PHE A 227 2.60 -2.05 0.10
C PHE A 227 3.76 -1.05 0.14
N ARG A 228 4.76 -1.32 0.98
CA ARG A 228 5.99 -0.52 1.07
C ARG A 228 7.14 -1.46 1.41
N SER A 229 8.27 -1.34 0.72
CA SER A 229 9.52 -2.00 1.10
C SER A 229 10.67 -1.14 0.60
N ARG A 230 11.23 -0.30 1.48
CA ARG A 230 12.33 0.60 1.12
C ARG A 230 13.11 1.07 2.34
N VAL A 231 14.29 1.59 2.09
CA VAL A 231 15.01 2.41 3.07
C VAL A 231 14.33 3.77 3.18
N MET A 232 14.01 4.16 4.41
CA MET A 232 13.52 5.49 4.77
C MET A 232 14.66 6.32 5.35
N ALA A 233 14.71 7.61 5.02
CA ALA A 233 15.64 8.56 5.61
C ALA A 233 15.11 9.08 6.95
N ALA A 234 16.00 9.59 7.80
CA ALA A 234 15.60 10.23 9.05
C ALA A 234 14.65 11.41 8.78
N GLY A 235 13.58 11.51 9.55
CA GLY A 235 12.50 12.47 9.40
C GLY A 235 11.40 12.08 8.41
N GLU A 236 11.56 10.98 7.64
CA GLU A 236 10.48 10.54 6.76
C GLU A 236 9.35 9.87 7.54
N THR A 237 8.12 10.17 7.14
CA THR A 237 6.90 9.62 7.75
C THR A 237 6.20 8.66 6.80
N TYR A 238 5.62 7.60 7.36
CA TYR A 238 4.73 6.67 6.68
C TYR A 238 3.39 6.57 7.40
N PHE A 239 2.30 6.65 6.64
CA PHE A 239 0.93 6.53 7.14
C PHE A 239 0.35 5.17 6.75
N PRO A 240 0.34 4.18 7.67
CA PRO A 240 -0.28 2.89 7.38
C PRO A 240 -1.79 3.01 7.28
N ARG A 241 -2.42 2.04 6.60
CA ARG A 241 -3.87 1.88 6.71
C ARG A 241 -4.21 1.27 8.08
N LEU A 242 -5.19 1.88 8.71
CA LEU A 242 -5.68 1.50 10.03
C LEU A 242 -6.88 0.55 9.89
N ASN A 243 -7.09 -0.31 10.89
CA ASN A 243 -8.18 -1.28 10.93
C ASN A 243 -8.21 -2.21 9.71
N ALA A 244 -7.03 -2.55 9.20
CA ALA A 244 -6.86 -3.28 7.94
C ALA A 244 -6.01 -4.55 8.09
N GLY A 245 -5.60 -4.92 9.32
CA GLY A 245 -4.71 -6.05 9.57
C GLY A 245 -3.32 -5.87 8.97
N TRP A 246 -2.88 -4.62 8.80
CA TRP A 246 -1.56 -4.33 8.23
C TRP A 246 -0.45 -4.60 9.25
N THR A 247 0.71 -4.98 8.74
CA THR A 247 1.88 -5.28 9.56
C THR A 247 3.10 -4.52 9.07
N VAL A 248 4.00 -4.22 10.02
CA VAL A 248 5.24 -3.49 9.78
C VAL A 248 6.43 -4.34 10.20
N SER A 249 7.46 -4.38 9.36
CA SER A 249 8.75 -5.00 9.65
C SER A 249 9.87 -4.00 9.43
N ALA A 250 10.89 -4.04 10.29
CA ALA A 250 12.08 -3.21 10.18
C ALA A 250 13.32 -3.99 10.61
N ARG A 251 14.46 -3.67 10.02
CA ARG A 251 15.74 -4.27 10.42
C ARG A 251 16.39 -3.62 11.66
N ASP A 252 15.93 -2.41 11.99
CA ASP A 252 16.30 -1.70 13.22
C ASP A 252 15.01 -1.10 13.78
N GLY A 253 14.46 -1.73 14.81
CA GLY A 253 13.23 -1.29 15.48
C GLY A 253 13.39 0.08 16.13
N GLY A 254 14.60 0.43 16.58
CA GLY A 254 14.89 1.75 17.15
C GLY A 254 15.09 2.85 16.10
N ALA A 255 15.12 2.51 14.81
CA ALA A 255 15.15 3.51 13.74
C ALA A 255 13.76 4.13 13.46
N PHE A 256 12.68 3.58 14.04
CA PHE A 256 11.32 4.00 13.78
C PHE A 256 10.53 4.18 15.07
N GLU A 257 9.62 5.16 15.07
CA GLU A 257 8.71 5.41 16.20
C GLU A 257 7.28 5.61 15.69
N TRP A 258 6.32 5.08 16.44
CA TRP A 258 4.90 5.33 16.27
C TRP A 258 4.54 6.69 16.87
N ARG A 259 3.79 7.51 16.13
CA ARG A 259 3.35 8.83 16.58
C ARG A 259 1.90 9.11 16.25
N VAL A 260 1.30 10.03 17.00
CA VAL A 260 0.02 10.67 16.69
C VAL A 260 0.26 12.17 16.70
N GLY A 261 0.46 12.76 15.53
CA GLY A 261 0.98 14.12 15.41
C GLY A 261 2.30 14.27 16.19
N ASP A 262 2.36 15.24 17.11
CA ASP A 262 3.58 15.49 17.89
C ASP A 262 3.84 14.47 19.00
N ILE A 263 2.85 13.64 19.35
CA ILE A 263 2.93 12.69 20.47
C ILE A 263 3.64 11.42 20.03
N VAL A 264 4.76 11.09 20.67
CA VAL A 264 5.43 9.79 20.50
C VAL A 264 4.68 8.73 21.30
N VAL A 265 4.19 7.70 20.60
CA VAL A 265 3.46 6.58 21.21
C VAL A 265 4.44 5.55 21.75
N SER A 266 5.33 5.04 20.88
CA SER A 266 6.37 4.09 21.25
C SER A 266 7.36 3.88 20.10
N PRO A 267 8.63 3.51 20.35
CA PRO A 267 9.49 2.98 19.31
C PRO A 267 8.88 1.72 18.69
N LEU A 268 9.23 1.43 17.43
CA LEU A 268 8.79 0.21 16.76
C LEU A 268 9.41 -1.03 17.42
N GLY A 269 10.63 -0.91 17.93
CA GLY A 269 11.32 -1.92 18.72
C GLY A 269 12.61 -1.41 19.36
N PRO A 270 13.39 -2.28 20.01
CA PRO A 270 14.70 -1.92 20.57
C PRO A 270 15.71 -1.46 19.50
N ASP A 271 16.68 -0.64 19.91
CA ASP A 271 17.79 -0.22 19.05
C ASP A 271 18.57 -1.41 18.49
N GLY A 272 18.71 -1.47 17.17
CA GLY A 272 19.43 -2.51 16.43
C GLY A 272 18.72 -3.86 16.36
N ALA A 273 17.53 -4.00 16.98
CA ALA A 273 16.76 -5.23 16.93
C ALA A 273 15.90 -5.30 15.67
N GLU A 274 15.89 -6.45 15.00
CA GLU A 274 14.98 -6.68 13.88
C GLU A 274 13.56 -6.92 14.40
N MET A 275 12.60 -6.20 13.83
CA MET A 275 11.18 -6.31 14.13
C MET A 275 10.47 -6.91 12.92
N PHE A 276 9.69 -7.97 13.16
CA PHE A 276 8.94 -8.67 12.11
C PHE A 276 7.45 -8.63 12.41
N SER A 277 6.67 -8.26 11.40
CA SER A 277 5.22 -8.34 11.38
C SER A 277 4.51 -7.69 12.59
N VAL A 278 4.99 -6.53 13.04
CA VAL A 278 4.34 -5.74 14.11
C VAL A 278 2.97 -5.27 13.63
N SER A 279 1.91 -5.58 14.36
CA SER A 279 0.53 -5.23 14.01
C SER A 279 0.29 -3.72 14.09
N VAL A 280 -0.25 -3.13 13.02
CA VAL A 280 -0.66 -1.72 13.01
C VAL A 280 -1.87 -1.50 13.93
N ASP A 281 -2.81 -2.45 13.95
CA ASP A 281 -4.07 -2.29 14.68
C ASP A 281 -3.86 -2.38 16.20
N GLU A 282 -2.90 -3.19 16.66
CA GLU A 282 -2.49 -3.21 18.07
C GLU A 282 -1.84 -1.89 18.50
N GLN A 283 -1.01 -1.30 17.61
CA GLN A 283 -0.37 -0.01 17.88
C GLN A 283 -1.37 1.14 17.85
N LEU A 284 -2.42 1.02 17.03
CA LEU A 284 -3.53 1.96 17.01
C LEU A 284 -4.30 1.97 18.34
N ALA A 285 -4.57 0.79 18.91
CA ALA A 285 -5.20 0.69 20.24
C ALA A 285 -4.34 1.37 21.32
N ARG A 286 -3.03 1.08 21.35
CA ARG A 286 -2.07 1.73 22.26
C ARG A 286 -2.02 3.25 22.05
N ALA A 287 -2.00 3.69 20.80
CA ALA A 287 -1.96 5.11 20.46
C ALA A 287 -3.20 5.86 20.97
N ALA A 288 -4.38 5.24 20.92
CA ALA A 288 -5.61 5.80 21.47
C ALA A 288 -5.51 6.03 22.98
N GLU A 289 -4.93 5.09 23.72
CA GLU A 289 -4.73 5.21 25.17
C GLU A 289 -3.74 6.33 25.52
N VAL A 290 -2.60 6.39 24.83
CA VAL A 290 -1.53 7.36 25.09
C VAL A 290 -1.95 8.79 24.71
N SER A 291 -2.68 8.96 23.61
CA SER A 291 -3.07 10.28 23.10
C SER A 291 -4.36 10.84 23.68
N ALA A 292 -5.20 10.01 24.33
CA ALA A 292 -6.49 10.42 24.90
C ALA A 292 -6.42 11.65 25.85
N PRO A 293 -5.45 11.79 26.77
CA PRO A 293 -5.39 12.95 27.68
C PRO A 293 -5.10 14.27 26.93
N ALA A 294 -4.22 14.23 25.93
CA ALA A 294 -3.84 15.40 25.14
C ALA A 294 -4.95 15.82 24.16
N MET A 295 -5.63 14.85 23.56
CA MET A 295 -6.78 15.11 22.67
C MET A 295 -7.98 15.68 23.43
N ALA A 296 -8.22 15.23 24.68
CA ALA A 296 -9.26 15.77 25.54
C ALA A 296 -8.99 17.23 25.95
N ALA A 297 -7.72 17.61 26.17
CA ALA A 297 -7.34 18.99 26.50
C ALA A 297 -7.51 19.95 25.31
N ASN A 298 -7.22 19.51 24.08
CA ASN A 298 -7.38 20.33 22.88
C ASN A 298 -8.83 20.43 22.38
N GLY A 299 -9.70 19.47 22.72
CA GLY A 299 -11.13 19.51 22.41
C GLY A 299 -11.94 20.56 23.19
N GLY A 300 -11.37 21.14 24.25
CA GLY A 300 -12.05 22.12 25.11
C GLY A 300 -12.13 23.56 24.58
N SER A 301 -11.51 23.87 23.43
CA SER A 301 -11.41 25.27 22.93
C SER A 301 -12.34 25.62 21.75
N LYS A 302 -13.32 24.77 21.41
CA LYS A 302 -14.34 25.08 20.41
C LYS A 302 -15.75 25.09 20.99
N ALA A 303 -16.01 26.04 21.89
CA ALA A 303 -17.36 26.46 22.22
C ALA A 303 -17.36 27.87 22.83
N THR A 304 -17.04 28.91 22.06
CA THR A 304 -17.69 30.23 22.27
C THR A 304 -17.48 31.19 21.10
N ARG A 305 -18.63 31.59 20.56
CA ARG A 305 -18.98 32.84 19.85
C ARG A 305 -18.61 33.00 18.38
#